data_AF-A0A2V4T6Q1-F1
#
_entry.id   AF-A0A2V4T6Q1-F1
#
_cell.length_a   1.000
_cell.length_b   1.000
_cell.length_c   1.000
_cell.angle_alpha   90.00
_cell.angle_beta   90.00
_cell.angle_gamma   90.00
#
_symmetry.space_group_name_H-M   'P 1'
#
loop_
_entity.id
_entity.type
_entity.pdbx_description
1 polymer ?
#
loop_
_entity_poly.entity_id
_entity_poly.type
_entity_poly.pdbx_seq_one_letter_code
_entity_poly.pdbx_strand_id
1 'polypeptide(L)'
;MKELNPWTVTTTESASLMRSDSAAPDQRLQLAEAEVCRLTRCVEMKDRQLCELRKALAHSATVHYSFESRLQRELDALRVMMPVNGFGERSDRPAGERTEWVVVKLPYMTSILSVLFDAMCTFWTDCDLHRLPKSATVARAIDERLGLSAQQNGEASRSGQAYASAIRPDWVKEADNRHRYRPSVVR
;
A
#
# COMPACT_ATOMS: atom_id res chain seq x y z
N MET A 1 38.82 47.88 -89.84
CA MET A 1 39.09 47.29 -88.50
C MET A 1 39.18 48.47 -87.55
N LYS A 2 38.09 48.97 -86.94
CA LYS A 2 37.42 48.48 -85.71
C LYS A 2 38.42 48.10 -84.61
N GLU A 3 38.43 48.59 -83.39
CA GLU A 3 37.99 49.81 -82.65
C GLU A 3 38.54 49.61 -81.21
N LEU A 4 38.75 50.71 -80.48
CA LEU A 4 38.62 50.89 -79.02
C LEU A 4 39.25 49.85 -78.06
N ASN A 5 40.21 50.31 -77.24
CA ASN A 5 40.38 49.79 -75.89
C ASN A 5 39.74 50.78 -74.90
N PRO A 6 38.62 50.42 -74.27
CA PRO A 6 37.92 51.25 -73.30
C PRO A 6 38.50 51.08 -71.89
N TRP A 7 38.32 52.14 -71.11
CA TRP A 7 38.68 52.29 -69.72
C TRP A 7 38.05 51.26 -68.75
N THR A 8 38.66 51.23 -67.56
CA THR A 8 38.07 51.08 -66.21
C THR A 8 37.81 49.70 -65.58
N VAL A 9 38.30 49.61 -64.33
CA VAL A 9 37.64 49.02 -63.14
C VAL A 9 37.65 47.49 -63.12
N THR A 10 38.29 46.77 -62.20
CA THR A 10 38.28 46.82 -60.72
C THR A 10 39.53 46.12 -60.20
N THR A 11 40.26 46.72 -59.25
CA THR A 11 41.07 45.96 -58.29
C THR A 11 40.49 46.25 -56.92
N THR A 12 39.29 45.74 -56.70
CA THR A 12 38.59 45.79 -55.41
C THR A 12 37.82 44.50 -55.22
N GLU A 13 38.51 43.36 -55.18
CA GLU A 13 37.85 42.10 -54.83
C GLU A 13 38.87 41.07 -54.31
N SER A 14 39.38 41.30 -53.10
CA SER A 14 40.05 40.24 -52.35
C SER A 14 39.82 40.32 -50.84
N ALA A 15 38.92 41.19 -50.37
CA ALA A 15 38.72 41.44 -48.93
C ALA A 15 37.47 40.79 -48.31
N SER A 16 36.73 39.95 -49.05
CA SER A 16 35.40 39.49 -48.58
C SER A 16 35.25 37.99 -48.32
N LEU A 17 36.30 37.17 -48.44
CA LEU A 17 36.18 35.71 -48.26
C LEU A 17 36.86 35.12 -47.01
N MET A 18 37.48 35.94 -46.16
CA MET A 18 38.22 35.47 -44.97
C MET A 18 37.57 35.89 -43.64
N ARG A 19 36.27 36.20 -43.63
CA ARG A 19 35.54 36.69 -42.44
C ARG A 19 34.25 35.91 -42.15
N SER A 20 34.30 34.58 -42.21
CA SER A 20 33.12 33.74 -41.94
C SER A 20 33.42 32.43 -41.19
N ASP A 21 34.60 31.82 -41.33
CA ASP A 21 34.84 30.48 -40.76
C ASP A 21 35.14 30.46 -39.26
N SER A 22 35.61 31.56 -38.67
CA SER A 22 35.87 31.64 -37.22
C SER A 22 34.61 31.87 -36.38
N ALA A 23 33.52 32.36 -36.99
CA ALA A 23 32.28 32.68 -36.26
C ALA A 23 31.46 31.43 -35.89
N ALA A 24 31.50 30.37 -36.72
CA ALA A 24 30.77 29.13 -36.48
C ALA A 24 31.26 28.31 -35.26
N PRO A 25 32.57 28.10 -35.03
CA PRO A 25 33.05 27.44 -33.82
C PRO A 25 32.82 28.27 -32.56
N ASP A 26 33.00 29.59 -32.62
CA ASP A 26 32.76 30.50 -31.48
C ASP A 26 31.29 30.48 -31.05
N GLN A 27 30.35 30.44 -32.00
CA GLN A 27 28.93 30.38 -31.70
C GLN A 27 28.51 29.03 -31.09
N ARG A 28 29.11 27.92 -31.53
CA ARG A 28 28.88 26.60 -30.91
C ARG A 28 29.43 26.53 -29.49
N LEU A 29 30.58 27.15 -29.24
CA LEU A 29 31.17 27.23 -27.91
C LEU A 29 30.27 28.05 -26.96
N GLN A 30 29.78 29.21 -27.38
CA GLN A 30 28.84 30.02 -26.59
C GLN A 30 27.53 29.27 -26.28
N LEU A 31 26.99 28.50 -27.24
CA LEU A 31 25.81 27.67 -27.01
C LEU A 31 26.08 26.54 -26.01
N ALA A 32 27.24 25.89 -26.11
CA ALA A 32 27.65 24.86 -25.16
C ALA A 32 27.82 25.43 -23.74
N GLU A 33 28.45 26.59 -23.60
CA GLU A 33 28.62 27.29 -22.32
C GLU A 33 27.27 27.69 -21.70
N ALA A 34 26.36 28.23 -22.50
CA ALA A 34 25.00 28.57 -22.05
C ALA A 34 24.24 27.32 -21.56
N GLU A 35 24.39 26.21 -22.26
CA GLU A 35 23.75 24.95 -21.89
C GLU A 35 24.37 24.34 -20.63
N VAL A 36 25.70 24.38 -20.49
CA VAL A 36 26.39 23.98 -19.24
C VAL A 36 25.89 24.83 -18.08
N CYS A 37 25.80 26.16 -18.23
CA CYS A 37 25.29 27.03 -17.19
C CYS A 37 23.83 26.72 -16.82
N ARG A 38 23.00 26.40 -17.81
CA ARG A 38 21.59 26.01 -17.61
C ARG A 38 21.49 24.69 -16.85
N LEU A 39 22.27 23.69 -17.25
CA LEU A 39 22.30 22.38 -16.63
C LEU A 39 22.84 22.44 -15.20
N THR A 40 23.92 23.19 -14.94
CA THR A 40 24.45 23.40 -13.59
C THR A 40 23.39 23.98 -12.66
N ARG A 41 22.68 25.04 -13.07
CA ARG A 41 21.58 25.61 -12.27
C ARG A 41 20.44 24.61 -12.04
N CYS A 42 20.14 23.77 -13.04
CA CYS A 42 19.12 22.73 -12.90
C CYS A 42 19.54 21.67 -11.86
N VAL A 43 20.78 21.19 -11.91
CA VAL A 43 21.32 20.22 -10.96
C VAL A 43 21.33 20.79 -9.55
N GLU A 44 21.81 22.03 -9.36
CA GLU A 44 21.80 22.69 -8.05
C GLU A 44 20.39 22.80 -7.46
N MET A 45 19.39 23.13 -8.29
CA MET A 45 18.00 23.19 -7.84
C MET A 45 17.48 21.81 -7.44
N LYS A 46 17.81 20.76 -8.22
CA LYS A 46 17.42 19.39 -7.93
C LYS A 46 18.10 18.87 -6.67
N ASP A 47 19.36 19.22 -6.44
CA ASP A 47 20.09 18.85 -5.23
C ASP A 47 19.47 19.48 -3.98
N ARG A 48 19.04 20.75 -4.06
CA ARG A 48 18.27 21.39 -2.98
C ARG A 48 16.96 20.66 -2.70
N GLN A 49 16.20 20.32 -3.75
CA GLN A 49 14.96 19.56 -3.62
C GLN A 49 15.19 18.19 -2.98
N LEU A 50 16.23 17.46 -3.41
CA LEU A 50 16.60 16.16 -2.84
C LEU A 50 17.01 16.29 -1.38
N CYS A 51 17.73 17.34 -1.00
CA CYS A 51 18.08 17.60 0.39
C CYS A 51 16.84 17.78 1.27
N GLU A 52 15.86 18.58 0.84
CA GLU A 52 14.63 18.79 1.61
C GLU A 52 13.79 17.50 1.70
N LEU A 53 13.69 16.73 0.62
CA LEU A 53 12.99 15.44 0.64
C LEU A 53 13.67 14.44 1.60
N ARG A 54 15.01 14.39 1.62
CA ARG A 54 15.75 13.53 2.56
C ARG A 54 15.48 13.94 4.00
N LYS A 55 15.43 15.24 4.31
CA LYS A 55 15.08 15.73 5.66
C LYS A 55 13.66 15.34 6.05
N ALA A 56 12.69 15.55 5.16
CA ALA A 56 11.30 15.19 5.40
C ALA A 56 11.13 13.68 5.63
N LEU A 57 11.81 12.86 4.83
CA LEU A 57 11.80 11.40 4.98
C LEU A 57 12.42 10.97 6.30
N ALA A 58 13.59 11.52 6.67
CA ALA A 58 14.24 11.21 7.95
C ALA A 58 13.36 11.59 9.15
N HIS A 59 12.69 12.75 9.08
CA HIS A 59 11.76 13.18 10.11
C HIS A 59 10.56 12.24 10.22
N SER A 60 9.90 11.93 9.10
CA SER A 60 8.77 11.00 9.06
C SER A 60 9.15 9.62 9.61
N ALA A 61 10.29 9.07 9.17
CA ALA A 61 10.79 7.79 9.67
C ALA A 61 11.02 7.82 11.19
N THR A 62 11.65 8.88 11.70
CA THR A 62 11.90 9.04 13.15
C THR A 62 10.59 9.07 13.95
N VAL A 63 9.58 9.81 13.46
CA VAL A 63 8.25 9.87 14.09
C VAL A 63 7.60 8.49 14.07
N HIS A 64 7.63 7.78 12.94
CA HIS A 64 7.07 6.42 12.83
C HIS A 64 7.74 5.46 13.82
N TYR A 65 9.08 5.41 13.87
CA TYR A 65 9.79 4.54 14.82
C TYR A 65 9.49 4.90 16.28
N SER A 66 9.28 6.19 16.59
CA SER A 66 8.92 6.61 17.95
C SER A 66 7.54 6.09 18.37
N PHE A 67 6.60 6.07 17.42
CA PHE A 67 5.24 5.56 17.63
C PHE A 67 5.26 4.03 17.79
N GLU A 68 5.97 3.31 16.92
CA GLU A 68 6.16 1.86 17.03
C GLU A 68 6.81 1.48 18.37
N SER A 69 7.87 2.19 18.76
CA SER A 69 8.55 1.96 20.04
C SER A 69 7.64 2.24 21.24
N ARG A 70 6.69 3.17 21.12
CA ARG A 70 5.68 3.42 22.18
C ARG A 70 4.67 2.29 22.24
N LEU A 71 4.11 1.89 21.11
CA LEU A 71 3.16 0.79 21.04
C LEU A 71 3.76 -0.53 21.54
N GLN A 72 5.03 -0.80 21.19
CA GLN A 72 5.74 -1.98 21.68
C GLN A 72 5.85 -1.97 23.21
N ARG A 73 6.20 -0.82 23.80
CA ARG A 73 6.25 -0.67 25.28
C ARG A 73 4.87 -0.83 25.92
N GLU A 74 3.82 -0.30 25.30
CA GLU A 74 2.44 -0.49 25.78
C GLU A 74 2.04 -1.97 25.72
N LEU A 75 2.37 -2.68 24.63
CA LEU A 75 2.14 -4.13 24.52
C LEU A 75 2.93 -4.93 25.55
N ASP A 76 4.18 -4.58 25.80
CA ASP A 76 5.03 -5.27 26.79
C ASP A 76 4.55 -4.99 28.22
N ALA A 77 4.10 -3.77 28.52
CA ALA A 77 3.47 -3.45 29.80
C ALA A 77 2.20 -4.28 30.02
N LEU A 78 1.37 -4.43 28.98
CA LEU A 78 0.20 -5.31 29.04
C LEU A 78 0.60 -6.77 29.28
N ARG A 79 1.71 -7.27 28.71
CA ARG A 79 2.22 -8.64 29.00
C ARG A 79 2.58 -8.81 30.47
N VAL A 80 3.30 -7.84 31.03
CA VAL A 80 3.76 -7.91 32.42
C VAL A 80 2.60 -7.87 33.40
N MET A 81 1.54 -7.10 33.09
CA MET A 81 0.35 -6.98 33.93
C MET A 81 -0.62 -8.17 33.82
N MET A 82 -0.37 -9.11 32.90
CA MET A 82 -1.17 -10.32 32.82
C MET A 82 -0.61 -11.41 33.75
N PRO A 83 -1.43 -12.01 34.62
CA PRO A 83 -0.99 -13.12 35.45
C PRO A 83 -0.66 -14.35 34.57
N VAL A 84 0.53 -14.92 34.78
CA VAL A 84 1.06 -16.05 33.99
C VAL A 84 0.38 -17.40 34.28
N ASN A 85 -0.58 -17.47 35.21
CA ASN A 85 -1.38 -18.63 35.61
C ASN A 85 -2.61 -18.12 36.39
N GLY A 86 -3.82 -18.66 36.34
CA GLY A 86 -4.40 -19.73 35.58
C GLY A 86 -5.93 -19.67 35.75
N PHE A 87 -6.67 -19.47 34.66
CA PHE A 87 -8.08 -19.87 34.64
C PHE A 87 -8.11 -21.34 34.25
N GLY A 88 -7.99 -22.18 35.26
CA GLY A 88 -8.32 -23.60 35.21
C GLY A 88 -9.22 -23.87 36.40
N GLU A 89 -10.43 -23.30 36.41
CA GLU A 89 -11.49 -23.66 37.36
C GLU A 89 -12.79 -22.94 37.00
N ARG A 90 -13.48 -23.45 35.98
CA ARG A 90 -14.96 -23.52 35.93
C ARG A 90 -15.39 -24.25 34.66
N SER A 91 -15.33 -25.56 34.72
CA SER A 91 -16.22 -26.39 33.90
C SER A 91 -16.66 -27.57 34.76
N ASP A 92 -17.48 -27.27 35.76
CA ASP A 92 -18.39 -28.29 36.30
C ASP A 92 -19.48 -28.50 35.25
N ARG A 93 -19.17 -29.31 34.23
CA ARG A 93 -20.17 -29.87 33.33
C ARG A 93 -20.05 -31.39 33.35
N PRO A 94 -21.15 -32.12 33.62
CA PRO A 94 -21.09 -33.54 33.91
C PRO A 94 -20.62 -34.35 32.71
N ALA A 95 -19.85 -35.39 33.01
CA ALA A 95 -19.26 -36.33 32.08
C ALA A 95 -20.33 -36.95 31.16
N GLY A 96 -20.32 -36.54 29.89
CA GLY A 96 -21.11 -37.14 28.82
C GLY A 96 -20.50 -36.74 27.48
N GLU A 97 -19.92 -37.72 26.79
CA GLU A 97 -19.31 -37.64 25.46
C GLU A 97 -18.01 -36.80 25.38
N ARG A 98 -16.90 -37.48 25.06
CA ARG A 98 -15.56 -36.88 24.98
C ARG A 98 -15.43 -36.06 23.70
N THR A 99 -16.04 -34.88 23.67
CA THR A 99 -15.67 -33.85 22.69
C THR A 99 -14.30 -33.31 23.10
N GLU A 100 -13.27 -33.67 22.36
CA GLU A 100 -11.91 -33.15 22.56
C GLU A 100 -11.91 -31.66 22.24
N TRP A 101 -12.04 -30.81 23.27
CA TRP A 101 -12.01 -29.37 23.12
C TRP A 101 -10.60 -28.84 23.42
N VAL A 102 -10.16 -27.87 22.62
CA VAL A 102 -8.90 -27.16 22.84
C VAL A 102 -9.23 -25.78 23.39
N VAL A 103 -8.79 -25.48 24.61
CA VAL A 103 -8.83 -24.10 25.12
C VAL A 103 -7.59 -23.36 24.63
N VAL A 104 -7.83 -22.36 23.79
CA VAL A 104 -6.80 -21.42 23.34
C VAL A 104 -6.88 -20.17 24.21
N LYS A 105 -5.80 -19.87 24.94
CA LYS A 105 -5.66 -18.62 25.69
C LYS A 105 -5.00 -17.59 24.78
N LEU A 106 -5.74 -16.57 24.39
CA LEU A 106 -5.22 -15.45 23.63
C LEU A 106 -4.81 -14.33 24.59
N PRO A 107 -3.51 -13.98 24.69
CA PRO A 107 -3.02 -12.95 25.61
C PRO A 107 -3.52 -11.55 25.28
N TYR A 108 -4.02 -11.34 24.05
CA TYR A 108 -4.49 -10.04 23.58
C TYR A 108 -5.84 -10.18 22.91
N MET A 109 -6.89 -10.15 23.74
CA MET A 109 -8.26 -10.06 23.24
C MET A 109 -8.59 -8.60 22.97
N THR A 110 -8.67 -8.23 21.70
CA THR A 110 -9.20 -6.93 21.28
C THR A 110 -10.73 -6.96 21.27
N SER A 111 -11.39 -5.80 21.33
CA SER A 111 -12.85 -5.72 21.18
C SER A 111 -13.33 -6.39 19.88
N ILE A 112 -12.57 -6.22 18.80
CA ILE A 112 -12.84 -6.87 17.51
C ILE A 112 -12.76 -8.38 17.65
N LEU A 113 -11.66 -8.93 18.16
CA LEU A 113 -11.51 -10.38 18.31
C LEU A 113 -12.60 -10.98 19.21
N SER A 114 -12.93 -10.32 20.32
CA SER A 114 -14.02 -10.75 21.20
C SER A 114 -15.36 -10.83 20.46
N VAL A 115 -15.70 -9.83 19.64
CA VAL A 115 -16.92 -9.85 18.81
C VAL A 115 -16.85 -10.94 17.74
N LEU A 116 -15.69 -11.18 17.14
CA LEU A 116 -15.53 -12.24 16.15
C LEU A 116 -15.71 -13.63 16.76
N PHE A 117 -15.13 -13.90 17.92
CA PHE A 117 -15.34 -15.17 18.62
C PHE A 117 -16.79 -15.35 19.06
N ASP A 118 -17.43 -14.30 19.57
CA ASP A 118 -18.86 -14.34 19.90
C ASP A 118 -19.73 -14.60 18.66
N ALA A 119 -19.42 -13.98 17.52
CA ALA A 119 -20.07 -14.25 16.24
C ALA A 119 -19.79 -15.68 15.75
N MET A 120 -18.56 -16.19 15.94
CA MET A 120 -18.21 -17.59 15.66
C MET A 120 -19.11 -18.53 16.45
N CYS A 121 -19.22 -18.31 17.75
CA CYS A 121 -20.05 -19.12 18.63
C CYS A 121 -21.55 -18.99 18.28
N THR A 122 -22.03 -17.77 18.03
CA THR A 122 -23.45 -17.49 17.75
C THR A 122 -23.92 -18.12 16.44
N PHE A 123 -23.12 -18.04 15.38
CA PHE A 123 -23.56 -18.40 14.03
C PHE A 123 -23.09 -19.79 13.57
N TRP A 124 -22.02 -20.34 14.15
CA TRP A 124 -21.35 -21.51 13.58
C TRP A 124 -21.25 -22.73 14.50
N THR A 125 -21.47 -22.61 15.81
CA THR A 125 -21.34 -23.75 16.75
C THR A 125 -22.27 -24.91 16.41
N ASP A 126 -23.55 -24.59 16.17
CA ASP A 126 -24.60 -25.58 15.87
C ASP A 126 -25.07 -25.49 14.41
N CYS A 127 -24.20 -24.99 13.53
CA CYS A 127 -24.57 -24.75 12.14
C CYS A 127 -24.75 -26.07 11.37
N ASP A 128 -25.95 -26.30 10.86
CA ASP A 128 -26.26 -27.40 9.94
C ASP A 128 -25.78 -27.07 8.52
N LEU A 129 -25.23 -28.07 7.83
CA LEU A 129 -24.87 -28.03 6.41
C LEU A 129 -26.03 -27.61 5.51
N HIS A 130 -27.27 -27.90 5.91
CA HIS A 130 -28.47 -27.55 5.15
C HIS A 130 -29.02 -26.15 5.46
N ARG A 131 -28.53 -25.49 6.52
CA ARG A 131 -29.03 -24.19 6.97
C ARG A 131 -27.90 -23.23 7.34
N LEU A 132 -27.06 -22.94 6.36
CA LEU A 132 -25.96 -22.00 6.51
C LEU A 132 -26.46 -20.57 6.79
N PRO A 133 -25.86 -19.86 7.77
CA PRO A 133 -26.18 -18.47 8.00
C PRO A 133 -25.75 -17.62 6.80
N LYS A 134 -26.64 -16.71 6.37
CA LYS A 134 -26.33 -15.77 5.29
C LYS A 134 -25.20 -14.84 5.73
N SER A 135 -24.17 -14.72 4.90
CA SER A 135 -23.01 -13.87 5.23
C SER A 135 -23.35 -12.40 5.45
N ALA A 136 -24.35 -11.87 4.74
CA ALA A 136 -24.84 -10.52 4.96
C ALA A 136 -25.53 -10.33 6.33
N THR A 137 -26.07 -11.39 6.91
CA THR A 137 -26.62 -11.36 8.28
C THR A 137 -25.51 -11.37 9.31
N VAL A 138 -24.52 -12.26 9.13
CA VAL A 138 -23.33 -12.32 10.00
C VAL A 138 -22.58 -10.98 9.99
N ALA A 139 -22.37 -10.39 8.80
CA ALA A 139 -21.70 -9.11 8.64
C ALA A 139 -22.41 -7.95 9.36
N ARG A 140 -23.75 -7.87 9.24
CA ARG A 140 -24.55 -6.85 9.94
C ARG A 140 -24.49 -7.02 11.46
N ALA A 141 -24.58 -8.26 11.96
CA ALA A 141 -24.47 -8.52 13.39
C ALA A 141 -23.08 -8.13 13.94
N ILE A 142 -22.01 -8.32 13.16
CA ILE A 142 -20.67 -7.85 13.51
C ILE A 142 -20.62 -6.32 13.54
N ASP A 143 -21.18 -5.66 12.52
CA ASP A 143 -21.22 -4.20 12.45
C ASP A 143 -21.96 -3.58 13.64
N GLU A 144 -23.13 -4.12 13.98
CA GLU A 144 -23.93 -3.67 15.13
C GLU A 144 -23.14 -3.76 16.44
N ARG A 145 -22.41 -4.84 16.65
CA ARG A 145 -21.60 -5.06 17.87
C ARG A 145 -20.33 -4.22 17.90
N LEU A 146 -19.77 -3.87 16.74
CA LEU A 146 -18.59 -3.02 16.62
C LEU A 146 -18.91 -1.53 16.43
N GLY A 147 -20.19 -1.16 16.33
CA GLY A 147 -20.62 0.21 16.04
C GLY A 147 -20.19 0.70 14.65
N LEU A 148 -20.10 -0.20 13.66
CA LEU A 148 -19.72 0.14 12.29
C LEU A 148 -20.94 0.55 11.47
N SER A 149 -20.79 1.60 10.66
CA SER A 149 -21.86 2.10 9.81
C SER A 149 -22.03 1.23 8.56
N ALA A 150 -23.28 0.93 8.22
CA ALA A 150 -23.66 0.31 6.96
C ALA A 150 -23.25 1.16 5.75
N GLN A 151 -23.11 0.51 4.60
CA GLN A 151 -22.89 1.17 3.33
C GLN A 151 -24.16 1.90 2.85
N GLN A 152 -24.01 2.86 1.94
CA GLN A 152 -25.13 3.65 1.39
C GLN A 152 -26.19 2.79 0.67
N ASN A 153 -25.81 1.62 0.18
CA ASN A 153 -26.70 0.65 -0.48
C ASN A 153 -27.50 -0.21 0.53
N GLY A 154 -27.34 0.00 1.84
CA GLY A 154 -27.98 -0.79 2.89
C GLY A 154 -27.27 -2.11 3.20
N GLU A 155 -26.12 -2.38 2.57
CA GLU A 155 -25.30 -3.54 2.92
C GLU A 155 -24.46 -3.28 4.18
N ALA A 156 -24.01 -4.36 4.81
CA ALA A 156 -23.01 -4.31 5.87
C ALA A 156 -21.76 -3.53 5.43
N SER A 157 -21.07 -2.92 6.40
CA SER A 157 -19.80 -2.24 6.20
C SER A 157 -18.79 -3.17 5.51
N ARG A 158 -17.85 -2.60 4.75
CA ARG A 158 -16.80 -3.39 4.08
C ARG A 158 -15.98 -4.21 5.09
N SER A 159 -15.73 -3.64 6.27
CA SER A 159 -15.05 -4.32 7.37
C SER A 159 -15.88 -5.48 7.91
N GLY A 160 -17.18 -5.29 8.18
CA GLY A 160 -18.09 -6.34 8.62
C GLY A 160 -18.20 -7.49 7.62
N GLN A 161 -18.25 -7.16 6.32
CA GLN A 161 -18.23 -8.17 5.24
C GLN A 161 -16.92 -8.97 5.24
N ALA A 162 -15.77 -8.30 5.37
CA ALA A 162 -14.46 -8.95 5.44
C ALA A 162 -14.35 -9.86 6.66
N TYR A 163 -14.78 -9.38 7.83
CA TYR A 163 -14.82 -10.16 9.06
C TYR A 163 -15.73 -11.39 8.97
N ALA A 164 -16.96 -11.21 8.45
CA ALA A 164 -17.88 -12.32 8.25
C ALA A 164 -17.34 -13.39 7.29
N SER A 165 -16.53 -12.99 6.30
CA SER A 165 -15.83 -13.90 5.40
C SER A 165 -14.71 -14.67 6.11
N ALA A 166 -13.92 -13.97 6.95
CA ALA A 166 -12.78 -14.55 7.65
C ALA A 166 -13.19 -15.68 8.61
N ILE A 167 -14.29 -15.49 9.35
CA ILE A 167 -14.75 -16.43 10.39
C ILE A 167 -15.56 -17.63 9.86
N ARG A 168 -15.78 -17.73 8.54
CA ARG A 168 -16.48 -18.89 8.00
C ARG A 168 -15.67 -20.17 8.23
N PRO A 169 -16.31 -21.28 8.60
CA PRO A 169 -15.65 -22.58 8.66
C PRO A 169 -15.07 -22.98 7.29
N ASP A 170 -13.96 -23.71 7.30
CA ASP A 170 -13.23 -24.04 6.07
C ASP A 170 -14.07 -24.91 5.13
N TRP A 171 -14.86 -25.84 5.66
CA TRP A 171 -15.79 -26.65 4.86
C TRP A 171 -16.85 -25.82 4.11
N VAL A 172 -17.26 -24.66 4.66
CA VAL A 172 -18.15 -23.70 3.97
C VAL A 172 -17.40 -22.98 2.86
N LYS A 173 -16.16 -22.54 3.13
CA LYS A 173 -15.32 -21.85 2.14
C LYS A 173 -14.97 -22.76 0.96
N GLU A 174 -14.69 -24.03 1.23
CA GLU A 174 -14.41 -25.02 0.20
C GLU A 174 -15.61 -25.26 -0.71
N ALA A 175 -16.83 -25.33 -0.17
CA ALA A 175 -18.05 -25.48 -0.96
C ALA A 175 -18.24 -24.32 -1.96
N ASP A 176 -18.04 -23.07 -1.53
CA ASP A 176 -18.09 -21.89 -2.41
C ASP A 176 -17.04 -21.96 -3.54
N ASN A 177 -15.85 -22.49 -3.25
CA ASN A 177 -14.74 -22.56 -4.19
C ASN A 177 -14.83 -23.72 -5.19
N ARG A 178 -15.69 -24.73 -4.97
CA ARG A 178 -15.87 -25.88 -5.88
C ARG A 178 -16.35 -25.48 -7.28
N HIS A 179 -17.02 -24.33 -7.41
CA HIS A 179 -17.44 -23.78 -8.71
C HIS A 179 -16.30 -23.09 -9.48
N ARG A 180 -15.17 -22.78 -8.83
CA ARG A 180 -14.00 -22.14 -9.46
C ARG A 180 -12.99 -23.15 -9.99
N TYR A 181 -13.00 -24.38 -9.48
CA TYR A 181 -12.23 -25.49 -10.04
C TYR A 181 -13.01 -26.12 -11.19
N ARG A 182 -13.07 -25.45 -12.34
CA ARG A 182 -13.28 -26.16 -13.60
C ARG A 182 -11.95 -26.86 -13.90
N PRO A 183 -11.87 -28.20 -13.98
CA PRO A 183 -10.67 -28.83 -14.49
C PRO A 183 -10.47 -28.27 -15.89
N SER A 184 -9.34 -27.59 -16.12
CA SER A 184 -8.86 -27.36 -17.47
C SER A 184 -8.65 -28.74 -18.07
N VAL A 185 -9.65 -29.23 -18.80
CA VAL A 185 -9.52 -30.41 -19.65
C VAL A 185 -8.43 -30.04 -20.65
N VAL A 186 -7.21 -30.48 -20.37
CA VAL A 186 -6.13 -30.51 -21.34
C VAL A 186 -6.56 -31.55 -22.37
N ARG A 187 -6.91 -31.06 -23.56
CA ARG A 187 -6.98 -31.83 -24.80
C ARG A 187 -5.89 -31.33 -25.71
#